data_AF-A0A4R8H553-F1
#
_entry.id   AF-A0A4R8H553-F1
#
_cell.length_a   1.000
_cell.length_b   1.000
_cell.length_c   1.000
_cell.angle_alpha   90.00
_cell.angle_beta   90.00
_cell.angle_gamma   90.00
#
_symmetry.space_group_name_H-M   'P 1'
#
loop_
_entity.id
_entity.type
_entity.pdbx_description
1 polymer ?
#
loop_
_entity_poly.entity_id
_entity_poly.type
_entity_poly.pdbx_seq_one_letter_code
_entity_poly.pdbx_strand_id
1 'polypeptide(L)'
;MFGNAVLGTTLALAHYISCLIVGVVLRFYNPKNDNTDVVSSSNQDKNIFYRAFSELYQARKKDGRSLGQLIGDSIKESINTLLLVGGYIILFSVLTRVLALVGFTKIITSGIVFILKPFGFEQSLVLPLISGLFEITNGSHLASQAVAPLSQKLIITSGIIAWSGLSVHAQVATMINGTDLRMKPYIWARILHGITASIITFFLFDPLEAISSNLIIPVTSNIEQFNYSIGYLAHFTKMSIGLFLVIGFLIFTSLTIYFIRKIQIVIFHHSK
;
A
#
# COMPACT_ATOMS: atom_id res chain seq x y z
N MET A 1 9.16 6.11 -13.45
CA MET A 1 9.99 4.91 -13.71
C MET A 1 9.80 4.39 -15.13
N PHE A 2 8.69 3.74 -15.48
CA PHE A 2 8.53 3.11 -16.79
C PHE A 2 7.92 4.00 -17.90
N GLY A 3 7.41 5.19 -17.57
CA GLY A 3 6.82 6.09 -18.56
C GLY A 3 5.54 5.59 -19.25
N ASN A 4 4.96 4.48 -18.76
CA ASN A 4 3.78 3.83 -19.34
C ASN A 4 2.68 3.71 -18.27
N ALA A 5 1.52 4.32 -18.54
CA ALA A 5 0.37 4.34 -17.64
C ALA A 5 -0.24 2.95 -17.40
N VAL A 6 -0.21 2.08 -18.41
CA VAL A 6 -0.77 0.71 -18.34
C VAL A 6 -0.11 -0.10 -17.23
N LEU A 7 1.20 0.01 -17.14
CA LEU A 7 1.99 -0.72 -16.14
C LEU A 7 1.67 -0.24 -14.73
N GLY A 8 1.27 1.02 -14.58
CA GLY A 8 0.78 1.58 -13.32
C GLY A 8 -0.48 0.87 -12.82
N THR A 9 -1.43 0.55 -13.71
CA THR A 9 -2.65 -0.19 -13.34
C THR A 9 -2.32 -1.60 -12.85
N THR A 10 -1.44 -2.32 -13.55
CA THR A 10 -1.00 -3.66 -13.13
C THR A 10 -0.36 -3.64 -11.74
N LEU A 11 0.57 -2.70 -11.50
CA LEU A 11 1.21 -2.56 -10.20
C LEU A 11 0.20 -2.18 -9.11
N ALA A 12 -0.71 -1.23 -9.37
CA ALA A 12 -1.72 -0.80 -8.40
C ALA A 12 -2.65 -1.95 -8.01
N LEU A 13 -3.20 -2.69 -8.99
CA LEU A 13 -4.07 -3.84 -8.72
C LEU A 13 -3.34 -4.91 -7.90
N ALA A 14 -2.10 -5.22 -8.27
CA ALA A 14 -1.30 -6.18 -7.52
C ALA A 14 -1.12 -5.76 -6.05
N HIS A 15 -0.84 -4.48 -5.80
CA HIS A 15 -0.67 -3.96 -4.44
C HIS A 15 -1.99 -3.96 -3.65
N TYR A 16 -3.11 -3.57 -4.25
CA TYR A 16 -4.40 -3.59 -3.55
C TYR A 16 -4.81 -5.01 -3.15
N ILE A 17 -4.66 -5.99 -4.04
CA ILE A 17 -4.94 -7.40 -3.74
C ILE A 17 -3.98 -7.91 -2.65
N SER A 18 -2.70 -7.57 -2.75
CA SER A 18 -1.69 -7.96 -1.76
C SER A 18 -1.97 -7.39 -0.38
N CYS A 19 -2.33 -6.10 -0.29
CA CYS A 19 -2.76 -5.46 0.94
C CYS A 19 -3.97 -6.16 1.57
N LEU A 20 -4.95 -6.58 0.76
CA LEU A 20 -6.10 -7.34 1.25
C LEU A 20 -5.67 -8.68 1.84
N ILE A 21 -4.81 -9.43 1.13
CA ILE A 21 -4.26 -10.71 1.63
C ILE A 21 -3.50 -10.51 2.94
N VAL A 22 -2.59 -9.53 2.99
CA VAL A 22 -1.83 -9.19 4.20
C VAL A 22 -2.77 -8.83 5.35
N GLY A 23 -3.81 -8.03 5.09
CA GLY A 23 -4.83 -7.68 6.09
C GLY A 23 -5.58 -8.90 6.63
N VAL A 24 -5.96 -9.84 5.78
CA VAL A 24 -6.58 -11.11 6.18
C VAL A 24 -5.62 -11.96 7.00
N VAL A 25 -4.34 -12.04 6.63
CA VAL A 25 -3.32 -12.79 7.39
C VAL A 25 -3.10 -12.15 8.77
N LEU A 26 -2.98 -10.83 8.84
CA LEU A 26 -2.77 -10.10 10.09
C LEU A 26 -3.96 -10.18 11.05
N ARG A 27 -5.18 -10.48 10.57
CA ARG A 27 -6.33 -10.79 11.42
C ARG A 27 -6.02 -11.89 12.44
N PHE A 28 -5.14 -12.84 12.10
CA PHE A 28 -4.76 -13.96 12.95
C PHE A 28 -3.47 -13.71 13.76
N TYR A 29 -2.85 -12.53 13.64
CA TYR A 29 -1.56 -12.24 14.27
C TYR A 29 -1.63 -12.08 15.80
N ASN A 30 -2.78 -11.67 16.33
CA ASN A 30 -2.99 -11.59 17.77
C ASN A 30 -4.49 -11.67 18.09
N PRO A 31 -5.12 -12.86 17.97
CA PRO A 31 -6.51 -13.05 18.34
C PRO A 31 -6.60 -12.95 19.87
N LYS A 32 -6.75 -11.72 20.38
CA LYS A 32 -7.14 -11.53 21.77
C LYS A 32 -8.53 -12.17 21.91
N ASN A 33 -8.67 -13.08 22.87
CA ASN A 33 -9.97 -13.42 23.42
C ASN A 33 -10.57 -12.11 23.96
N ASP A 34 -11.65 -11.64 23.33
CA ASP A 34 -12.43 -10.52 23.81
C ASP A 34 -13.08 -10.89 25.14
N ASN A 35 -12.33 -10.67 26.23
CA ASN A 35 -12.84 -10.46 27.59
C ASN A 35 -12.05 -9.30 28.21
N THR A 36 -11.84 -8.22 27.45
CA THR A 36 -11.47 -6.94 28.04
C THR A 36 -12.74 -6.13 28.19
N ASP A 37 -13.11 -5.91 29.45
CA ASP A 37 -14.22 -5.10 29.91
C ASP A 37 -14.45 -3.89 29.00
N VAL A 38 -15.43 -4.01 28.11
CA VAL A 38 -16.03 -2.84 27.48
C VAL A 38 -16.67 -2.13 28.64
N VAL A 39 -15.96 -1.14 29.21
CA VAL A 39 -16.50 -0.22 30.20
C VAL A 39 -17.77 0.34 29.57
N SER A 40 -18.90 -0.21 30.01
CA SER A 40 -20.24 0.15 29.62
C SER A 40 -20.48 1.54 30.16
N SER A 41 -19.95 2.52 29.44
CA SER A 41 -20.25 3.92 29.61
C SER A 41 -21.73 4.08 29.29
N SER A 42 -22.48 4.53 30.28
CA SER A 42 -23.95 4.64 30.37
C SER A 42 -24.60 5.60 29.36
N ASN A 43 -23.94 5.90 28.25
CA ASN A 43 -24.35 6.86 27.23
C ASN A 43 -24.41 6.19 25.84
N GLN A 44 -24.84 4.93 25.78
CA GLN A 44 -24.96 4.16 24.54
C GLN A 44 -26.13 4.61 23.63
N ASP A 45 -27.01 5.50 24.10
CA ASP A 45 -28.22 5.91 23.37
C ASP A 45 -28.01 7.05 22.36
N LYS A 46 -26.79 7.60 22.23
CA LYS A 46 -26.51 8.67 21.27
C LYS A 46 -25.93 8.11 19.97
N ASN A 47 -26.41 8.65 18.85
CA ASN A 47 -25.88 8.34 17.52
C ASN A 47 -24.36 8.57 17.48
N ILE A 48 -23.60 7.61 16.91
CA ILE A 48 -22.14 7.60 16.84
C ILE A 48 -21.60 8.92 16.24
N PHE A 49 -22.29 9.47 15.25
CA PHE A 49 -21.93 10.74 14.62
C PHE A 49 -21.99 11.93 15.58
N TYR A 50 -23.04 12.01 16.40
CA TYR A 50 -23.18 13.08 17.40
C TYR A 50 -22.08 12.98 18.45
N ARG A 51 -21.78 11.76 18.91
CA ARG A 51 -20.68 11.51 19.86
C ARG A 51 -19.35 11.93 19.26
N ALA A 52 -19.03 11.50 18.03
CA ALA A 52 -17.78 11.86 17.36
C ALA A 52 -17.62 13.37 17.17
N PHE A 53 -18.68 14.07 16.76
CA PHE A 53 -18.65 15.52 16.58
C PHE A 53 -18.53 16.27 17.90
N SER A 54 -19.23 15.81 18.94
CA SER A 54 -19.13 16.38 20.28
C SER A 54 -17.72 16.23 20.85
N GLU A 55 -17.09 15.06 20.71
CA GLU A 55 -15.71 14.83 21.14
C GLU A 55 -14.73 15.70 20.35
N LEU A 56 -14.89 15.82 19.04
CA LEU A 56 -14.06 16.68 18.20
C LEU A 56 -14.15 18.15 18.63
N TYR A 57 -15.36 18.65 18.93
CA TYR A 57 -15.56 20.01 19.42
C TYR A 57 -14.95 20.23 20.81
N GLN A 58 -15.13 19.30 21.73
CA GLN A 58 -14.54 19.39 23.07
C GLN A 58 -13.01 19.32 23.01
N ALA A 59 -12.45 18.46 22.15
CA ALA A 59 -11.01 18.39 21.92
C ALA A 59 -10.46 19.71 21.35
N ARG A 60 -11.16 20.32 20.38
CA ARG A 60 -10.78 21.64 19.86
C ARG A 60 -10.84 22.74 20.91
N LYS A 61 -11.86 22.72 21.77
CA LYS A 61 -11.98 23.68 22.88
C LYS A 61 -10.86 23.49 23.92
N LYS A 62 -10.47 22.24 24.19
CA LYS A 62 -9.38 21.89 25.11
C LYS A 62 -7.99 22.27 24.56
N ASP A 63 -7.79 22.14 23.24
CA ASP A 63 -6.54 22.53 22.58
C ASP A 63 -6.26 24.04 22.70
N GLY A 64 -7.30 24.88 22.58
CA GLY A 64 -7.22 26.32 22.88
C GLY A 64 -6.38 27.17 21.91
N ARG A 65 -5.63 26.55 21.00
CA ARG A 65 -4.85 27.22 19.95
C ARG A 65 -5.75 27.95 18.94
N SER A 66 -5.31 29.12 18.50
CA SER A 66 -5.99 29.87 17.44
C SER A 66 -5.89 29.15 16.09
N LEU A 67 -6.79 29.46 15.15
CA LEU A 67 -6.73 28.88 13.80
C LEU A 67 -5.40 29.18 13.09
N GLY A 68 -4.89 30.40 13.22
CA GLY A 68 -3.61 30.81 12.63
C GLY A 68 -2.42 30.03 13.21
N GLN A 69 -2.44 29.77 14.52
CA GLN A 69 -1.43 28.93 15.17
C GLN A 69 -1.48 27.49 14.67
N LEU A 70 -2.68 26.89 14.57
CA LEU A 70 -2.85 25.54 14.04
C LEU A 70 -2.31 25.39 12.61
N ILE A 71 -2.59 26.37 11.74
CA ILE A 71 -2.08 26.38 10.37
C ILE A 71 -0.55 26.53 10.37
N GLY A 72 -0.02 27.47 11.16
CA GLY A 72 1.43 27.68 11.27
C GLY A 72 2.17 26.46 11.79
N ASP A 73 1.65 25.80 12.82
CA ASP A 73 2.19 24.55 13.38
C ASP A 73 2.15 23.43 12.33
N SER A 74 1.02 23.27 11.63
CA SER A 74 0.87 22.24 10.60
C SER A 74 1.83 22.41 9.43
N ILE A 75 2.07 23.67 9.00
CA ILE A 75 3.03 23.98 7.94
C ILE A 75 4.46 23.64 8.41
N LYS A 76 4.85 24.07 9.61
CA LYS A 76 6.17 23.78 10.17
C LYS A 76 6.42 22.28 10.28
N GLU A 77 5.44 21.54 10.79
CA GLU A 77 5.53 20.09 10.93
C GLU A 77 5.62 19.37 9.58
N SER A 78 4.87 19.86 8.58
CA SER A 78 4.94 19.34 7.22
C SER A 78 6.32 19.56 6.59
N ILE A 79 6.92 20.75 6.77
CA ILE A 79 8.28 21.05 6.29
C ILE A 79 9.31 20.16 6.98
N ASN A 80 9.23 20.01 8.31
CA ASN A 80 10.12 19.12 9.06
C ASN A 80 10.01 17.67 8.56
N THR A 81 8.79 17.18 8.35
CA THR A 81 8.54 15.84 7.83
C THR A 81 9.12 15.66 6.43
N LEU A 82 8.93 16.63 5.54
CA LEU A 82 9.50 16.60 4.18
C LEU A 82 11.04 16.57 4.20
N LEU A 83 11.66 17.41 5.03
CA LEU A 83 13.12 17.44 5.19
C LEU A 83 13.66 16.13 5.77
N LEU A 84 12.95 15.55 6.74
CA LEU A 84 13.29 14.26 7.32
C LEU A 84 13.22 13.15 6.26
N VAL A 85 12.12 13.05 5.50
CA VAL A 85 11.96 12.06 4.42
C VAL A 85 13.05 12.25 3.35
N GLY A 86 13.30 13.48 2.90
CA GLY A 86 14.36 13.79 1.94
C GLY A 86 15.75 13.42 2.47
N GLY A 87 16.03 13.71 3.74
CA GLY A 87 17.27 13.33 4.42
C GLY A 87 17.46 11.81 4.46
N TYR A 88 16.42 11.04 4.75
CA TYR A 88 16.47 9.57 4.68
C TYR A 88 16.73 9.05 3.26
N ILE A 89 16.09 9.62 2.24
CA ILE A 89 16.33 9.22 0.84
C ILE A 89 17.79 9.48 0.46
N ILE A 90 18.33 10.67 0.76
CA ILE A 90 19.73 11.03 0.47
C ILE A 90 20.69 10.11 1.23
N LEU A 91 20.49 9.93 2.54
CA LEU A 91 21.33 9.09 3.38
C LEU A 91 21.40 7.65 2.85
N PHE A 92 20.25 7.03 2.56
CA PHE A 92 20.21 5.65 2.07
C PHE A 92 20.73 5.52 0.64
N SER A 93 20.57 6.53 -0.22
CA SER A 93 21.18 6.57 -1.54
C SER A 93 22.72 6.59 -1.46
N VAL A 94 23.28 7.48 -0.63
CA VAL A 94 24.74 7.55 -0.38
C VAL A 94 25.24 6.26 0.28
N LEU A 95 24.53 5.76 1.30
CA LEU A 95 24.88 4.50 1.96
C LEU A 95 24.93 3.34 0.97
N THR A 96 23.92 3.21 0.10
CA THR A 96 23.90 2.16 -0.94
C THR A 96 25.13 2.26 -1.85
N ARG A 97 25.53 3.49 -2.22
CA ARG A 97 26.74 3.72 -3.03
C ARG A 97 28.01 3.33 -2.28
N VAL A 98 28.14 3.71 -1.01
CA VAL A 98 29.29 3.34 -0.17
C VAL A 98 29.38 1.81 -0.01
N LEU A 99 28.26 1.14 0.30
CA LEU A 99 28.20 -0.31 0.43
C LEU A 99 28.59 -1.03 -0.87
N ALA A 100 28.27 -0.44 -2.03
CA ALA A 100 28.71 -0.97 -3.31
C ALA A 100 30.23 -0.82 -3.52
N LEU A 101 30.81 0.32 -3.15
CA LEU A 101 32.25 0.59 -3.29
C LEU A 101 33.11 -0.29 -2.38
N VAL A 102 32.67 -0.54 -1.14
CA VAL A 102 33.38 -1.42 -0.20
C VAL A 102 33.15 -2.91 -0.49
N GLY A 103 32.35 -3.24 -1.50
CA GLY A 103 32.10 -4.62 -1.94
C GLY A 103 31.09 -5.40 -1.08
N PHE A 104 30.43 -4.77 -0.09
CA PHE A 104 29.41 -5.42 0.73
C PHE A 104 28.25 -5.95 -0.11
N THR A 105 27.89 -5.25 -1.19
CA THR A 105 26.85 -5.70 -2.13
C THR A 105 27.17 -7.04 -2.77
N LYS A 106 28.44 -7.44 -2.90
CA LYS A 106 28.82 -8.76 -3.45
C LYS A 106 28.35 -9.92 -2.57
N ILE A 107 28.30 -9.72 -1.25
CA ILE A 107 27.80 -10.72 -0.29
C ILE A 107 26.29 -10.88 -0.45
N ILE A 108 25.56 -9.77 -0.63
CA ILE A 108 24.11 -9.79 -0.86
C ILE A 108 23.79 -10.38 -2.25
N THR A 109 24.61 -10.07 -3.26
CA THR A 109 24.46 -10.56 -4.63
C THR A 109 24.35 -12.08 -4.70
N SER A 110 25.18 -12.84 -3.96
CA SER A 110 25.12 -14.31 -4.01
C SER A 110 23.78 -14.84 -3.51
N GLY A 111 23.25 -14.28 -2.42
CA GLY A 111 21.93 -14.63 -1.89
C GLY A 111 20.80 -14.29 -2.86
N ILE A 112 20.83 -13.11 -3.48
CA ILE A 112 19.80 -12.71 -4.46
C ILE A 112 19.88 -13.58 -5.71
N VAL A 113 21.07 -13.84 -6.24
CA VAL A 113 21.25 -14.71 -7.42
C VAL A 113 20.76 -16.12 -7.12
N PHE A 114 21.02 -16.65 -5.92
CA PHE A 114 20.50 -17.96 -5.51
C PHE A 114 18.97 -18.02 -5.54
N ILE A 115 18.30 -16.93 -5.15
CA ILE A 115 16.84 -16.85 -5.19
C ILE A 115 16.33 -16.64 -6.63
N LEU A 116 16.97 -15.78 -7.42
CA LEU A 116 16.48 -15.38 -8.75
C LEU A 116 16.75 -16.42 -9.85
N LYS A 117 17.90 -17.09 -9.81
CA LYS A 117 18.35 -18.01 -10.87
C LYS A 117 17.39 -19.18 -11.13
N PRO A 118 16.81 -19.85 -10.11
CA PRO A 118 15.84 -20.92 -10.33
C PRO A 118 14.58 -20.48 -11.09
N PHE A 119 14.21 -19.20 -11.01
CA PHE A 119 13.06 -18.63 -11.71
C PHE A 119 13.41 -18.05 -13.10
N GLY A 120 14.66 -18.19 -13.56
CA GLY A 120 15.10 -17.68 -14.87
C GLY A 120 15.18 -16.16 -14.95
N PHE A 121 15.34 -15.47 -13.82
CA PHE A 121 15.46 -14.01 -13.79
C PHE A 121 16.83 -13.55 -14.28
N GLU A 122 16.84 -12.46 -15.04
CA GLU A 122 18.06 -11.85 -15.57
C GLU A 122 18.94 -11.28 -14.47
N GLN A 123 20.26 -11.47 -14.60
CA GLN A 123 21.22 -11.01 -13.59
C GLN A 123 21.26 -9.48 -13.48
N SER A 124 20.85 -8.76 -14.53
CA SER A 124 20.74 -7.30 -14.53
C SER A 124 19.75 -6.76 -13.48
N LEU A 125 18.86 -7.60 -12.95
CA LEU A 125 17.89 -7.25 -11.91
C LEU A 125 18.43 -7.33 -10.48
N VAL A 126 19.63 -7.89 -10.29
CA VAL A 126 20.23 -8.04 -8.95
C VAL A 126 20.55 -6.68 -8.33
N LEU A 127 21.23 -5.79 -9.07
CA LEU A 127 21.56 -4.45 -8.58
C LEU A 127 20.31 -3.61 -8.24
N PRO A 128 19.27 -3.56 -9.09
CA PRO A 128 17.99 -2.96 -8.73
C PRO A 128 17.40 -3.49 -7.42
N LEU A 129 17.42 -4.80 -7.21
CA LEU A 129 16.87 -5.40 -6.00
C LEU A 129 17.70 -5.04 -4.77
N ILE A 130 19.03 -5.07 -4.85
CA ILE A 130 19.90 -4.58 -3.77
C ILE A 130 19.61 -3.13 -3.46
N SER A 131 19.56 -2.26 -4.47
CA SER A 131 19.25 -0.84 -4.25
C SER A 131 17.86 -0.66 -3.66
N GLY A 132 16.88 -1.44 -4.12
CA GLY A 132 15.49 -1.41 -3.63
C GLY A 132 15.32 -1.92 -2.21
N LEU A 133 16.22 -2.79 -1.72
CA LEU A 133 16.26 -3.19 -0.31
C LEU A 133 16.55 -1.97 0.59
N PHE A 134 17.38 -1.04 0.13
CA PHE A 134 17.74 0.16 0.89
C PHE A 134 16.81 1.35 0.60
N GLU A 135 16.49 1.62 -0.66
CA GLU A 135 15.72 2.80 -1.08
C GLU A 135 14.85 2.51 -2.31
N ILE A 136 13.54 2.79 -2.20
CA ILE A 136 12.53 2.42 -3.21
C ILE A 136 12.78 3.09 -4.55
N THR A 137 13.05 4.38 -4.54
CA THR A 137 13.05 5.25 -5.72
C THR A 137 14.15 4.82 -6.69
N ASN A 138 15.37 4.69 -6.19
CA ASN A 138 16.53 4.28 -6.95
C ASN A 138 16.43 2.80 -7.36
N GLY A 139 15.98 1.93 -6.45
CA GLY A 139 15.76 0.51 -6.78
C GLY A 139 14.79 0.32 -7.93
N SER A 140 13.65 1.02 -7.88
CA SER A 140 12.62 0.95 -8.92
C SER A 140 13.06 1.63 -10.23
N HIS A 141 13.81 2.72 -10.14
CA HIS A 141 14.39 3.38 -11.32
C HIS A 141 15.38 2.46 -12.04
N LEU A 142 16.33 1.87 -11.30
CA LEU A 142 17.29 0.91 -11.85
C LEU A 142 16.59 -0.32 -12.42
N ALA A 143 15.53 -0.82 -11.77
CA ALA A 143 14.75 -1.96 -12.27
C ALA A 143 14.10 -1.63 -13.63
N SER A 144 13.60 -0.41 -13.80
CA SER A 144 13.01 0.02 -15.08
C SER A 144 14.03 0.10 -16.23
N GLN A 145 15.29 0.39 -15.91
CA GLN A 145 16.39 0.50 -16.86
C GLN A 145 17.14 -0.80 -17.11
N ALA A 146 16.96 -1.83 -16.28
CA ALA A 146 17.67 -3.10 -16.38
C ALA A 146 17.45 -3.78 -17.75
N VAL A 147 18.46 -4.48 -18.26
CA VAL A 147 18.34 -5.28 -19.49
C VAL A 147 17.70 -6.61 -19.14
N ALA A 148 16.37 -6.64 -19.10
CA ALA A 148 15.56 -7.81 -18.74
C ALA A 148 14.17 -7.75 -19.41
N PRO A 149 13.44 -8.88 -19.52
CA PRO A 149 12.05 -8.87 -19.96
C PRO A 149 11.18 -7.94 -19.10
N LEU A 150 10.21 -7.27 -19.72
CA LEU A 150 9.35 -6.29 -19.05
C LEU A 150 8.61 -6.90 -17.84
N SER A 151 8.10 -8.13 -18.00
CA SER A 151 7.46 -8.89 -16.94
C SER A 151 8.35 -9.00 -15.70
N GLN A 152 9.62 -9.40 -15.87
CA GLN A 152 10.59 -9.51 -14.78
C GLN A 152 10.88 -8.16 -14.14
N LYS A 153 11.06 -7.09 -14.94
CA LYS A 153 11.26 -5.73 -14.40
C LYS A 153 10.08 -5.32 -13.52
N LEU A 154 8.86 -5.61 -13.92
CA LEU A 154 7.66 -5.24 -13.17
C LEU A 154 7.48 -6.05 -11.90
N ILE A 155 7.75 -7.36 -11.95
CA ILE A 155 7.70 -8.23 -10.76
C ILE A 155 8.67 -7.72 -9.69
N ILE A 156 9.93 -7.48 -10.08
CA ILE A 156 10.96 -6.94 -9.17
C ILE A 156 10.56 -5.55 -8.67
N THR A 157 10.10 -4.67 -9.55
CA THR A 157 9.68 -3.32 -9.15
C THR A 157 8.50 -3.36 -8.18
N SER A 158 7.53 -4.25 -8.41
CA SER A 158 6.38 -4.44 -7.54
C SER A 158 6.80 -4.85 -6.13
N GLY A 159 7.71 -5.84 -6.03
CA GLY A 159 8.30 -6.25 -4.77
C GLY A 159 9.06 -5.12 -4.05
N ILE A 160 9.85 -4.33 -4.77
CA ILE A 160 10.61 -3.18 -4.22
C ILE A 160 9.65 -2.13 -3.63
N ILE A 161 8.59 -1.77 -4.36
CA ILE A 161 7.59 -0.79 -3.91
C ILE A 161 6.89 -1.29 -2.64
N ALA A 162 6.42 -2.54 -2.65
CA ALA A 162 5.72 -3.14 -1.53
C ALA A 162 6.60 -3.31 -0.27
N TRP A 163 7.88 -3.69 -0.45
CA TRP A 163 8.89 -3.71 0.62
C TRP A 163 9.15 -2.33 1.21
N SER A 164 9.16 -1.30 0.38
CA SER A 164 9.37 0.10 0.74
C SER A 164 10.79 0.49 1.20
N GLY A 165 11.77 -0.41 1.16
CA GLY A 165 13.17 -0.07 1.44
C GLY A 165 13.46 0.22 2.92
N LEU A 166 14.72 0.03 3.34
CA LEU A 166 15.16 0.34 4.70
C LEU A 166 15.01 1.83 5.05
N SER A 167 15.05 2.73 4.06
CA SER A 167 14.82 4.16 4.27
C SER A 167 13.44 4.45 4.89
N VAL A 168 12.37 3.85 4.37
CA VAL A 168 11.01 4.03 4.91
C VAL A 168 10.86 3.28 6.24
N HIS A 169 11.52 2.14 6.42
CA HIS A 169 11.53 1.46 7.72
C HIS A 169 12.13 2.34 8.81
N ALA A 170 13.24 3.03 8.52
CA ALA A 170 13.85 3.97 9.44
C ALA A 170 12.95 5.19 9.72
N GLN A 171 12.26 5.71 8.70
CA GLN A 171 11.25 6.77 8.87
C GLN A 171 10.14 6.34 9.83
N VAL A 172 9.58 5.14 9.63
CA VAL A 172 8.52 4.60 10.51
C VAL A 172 9.05 4.37 11.92
N ALA A 173 10.26 3.83 12.07
CA ALA A 173 10.89 3.62 13.38
C ALA A 173 11.01 4.93 14.18
N THR A 174 11.37 6.03 13.50
CA THR A 174 11.43 7.36 14.13
C THR A 174 10.04 7.87 14.52
N MET A 175 9.03 7.68 13.67
CA MET A 175 7.66 8.13 13.97
C MET A 175 7.01 7.38 15.12
N ILE A 176 7.30 6.08 15.29
CA ILE A 176 6.73 5.29 16.38
C ILE A 176 7.57 5.31 17.65
N ASN A 177 8.75 5.95 17.64
CA ASN A 177 9.60 6.05 18.80
C ASN A 177 8.87 6.80 19.93
N GLY A 178 8.87 6.24 21.14
CA GLY A 178 8.11 6.77 22.27
C GLY A 178 6.63 6.37 22.32
N THR A 179 6.17 5.50 21.41
CA THR A 179 4.83 4.89 21.45
C THR A 179 4.88 3.43 21.92
N ASP A 180 3.71 2.81 22.13
CA ASP A 180 3.56 1.38 22.44
C ASP A 180 3.62 0.48 21.18
N LEU A 181 3.80 1.07 19.99
CA LEU A 181 3.86 0.37 18.72
C LEU A 181 5.21 -0.33 18.55
N ARG A 182 5.18 -1.55 17.99
CA ARG A 182 6.37 -2.36 17.72
C ARG A 182 6.68 -2.37 16.22
N MET A 183 7.96 -2.30 15.84
CA MET A 183 8.38 -2.43 14.43
C MET A 183 8.19 -3.84 13.85
N LYS A 184 8.24 -4.88 14.69
CA LYS A 184 8.25 -6.29 14.22
C LYS A 184 7.01 -6.65 13.36
N PRO A 185 5.76 -6.39 13.77
CA PRO A 185 4.58 -6.66 12.94
C PRO A 185 4.60 -5.89 11.62
N TYR A 186 5.07 -4.63 11.64
CA TYR A 186 5.18 -3.80 10.45
C TYR A 186 6.17 -4.40 9.43
N ILE A 187 7.36 -4.79 9.87
CA ILE A 187 8.37 -5.42 8.99
C ILE A 187 7.81 -6.71 8.38
N TRP A 188 7.20 -7.58 9.18
CA TRP A 188 6.61 -8.82 8.67
C TRP A 188 5.48 -8.58 7.66
N ALA A 189 4.63 -7.60 7.92
CA ALA A 189 3.60 -7.19 6.97
C ALA A 189 4.20 -6.70 5.64
N ARG A 190 5.30 -5.94 5.69
CA ARG A 190 6.03 -5.46 4.51
C ARG A 190 6.72 -6.58 3.73
N ILE A 191 7.32 -7.56 4.40
CA ILE A 191 7.90 -8.76 3.74
C ILE A 191 6.80 -9.53 3.01
N LEU A 192 5.69 -9.81 3.70
CA LEU A 192 4.56 -10.53 3.11
C LEU A 192 3.95 -9.76 1.94
N HIS A 193 3.80 -8.44 2.07
CA HIS A 193 3.36 -7.58 0.98
C HIS A 193 4.32 -7.63 -0.21
N GLY A 194 5.63 -7.54 0.01
CA GLY A 194 6.64 -7.63 -1.05
C GLY A 194 6.55 -8.92 -1.86
N ILE A 195 6.42 -10.05 -1.16
CA ILE A 195 6.30 -11.38 -1.79
C ILE A 195 4.97 -11.49 -2.54
N THR A 196 3.85 -11.18 -1.89
CA THR A 196 2.51 -11.29 -2.50
C THR A 196 2.34 -10.35 -3.69
N ALA A 197 2.85 -9.11 -3.62
CA ALA A 197 2.78 -8.15 -4.72
C ALA A 197 3.57 -8.63 -5.93
N SER A 198 4.77 -9.19 -5.72
CA SER A 198 5.59 -9.77 -6.79
C SER A 198 4.87 -10.94 -7.48
N ILE A 199 4.31 -11.86 -6.69
CA ILE A 199 3.57 -13.03 -7.21
C ILE A 199 2.31 -12.61 -7.96
N ILE A 200 1.53 -11.68 -7.41
CA ILE A 200 0.30 -11.22 -8.05
C ILE A 200 0.64 -10.45 -9.33
N THR A 201 1.70 -9.64 -9.36
CA THR A 201 2.17 -8.99 -10.59
C THR A 201 2.56 -10.01 -11.66
N PHE A 202 3.22 -11.11 -11.30
CA PHE A 202 3.53 -12.19 -12.25
C PHE A 202 2.26 -12.74 -12.91
N PHE A 203 1.21 -13.03 -12.14
CA PHE A 203 -0.05 -13.56 -12.69
C PHE A 203 -0.91 -12.52 -13.43
N LEU A 204 -0.85 -11.25 -13.02
CA LEU A 204 -1.65 -10.19 -13.63
C LEU A 204 -1.04 -9.58 -14.89
N PHE A 205 0.27 -9.73 -15.11
CA PHE A 205 0.96 -9.05 -16.21
C PHE A 205 0.40 -9.45 -17.58
N ASP A 206 0.45 -10.74 -17.94
CA ASP A 206 0.03 -11.18 -19.28
C ASP A 206 -1.47 -10.90 -19.57
N PRO A 207 -2.42 -11.19 -18.66
CA PRO A 207 -3.83 -10.91 -18.91
C PRO A 207 -4.12 -9.42 -19.07
N LEU A 208 -3.50 -8.57 -18.25
CA LEU A 208 -3.73 -7.11 -18.32
C LEU A 208 -3.04 -6.49 -19.54
N GLU A 209 -1.86 -6.98 -19.93
CA GLU A 209 -1.21 -6.53 -21.16
C GLU A 209 -2.10 -6.83 -22.38
N ALA A 210 -2.64 -8.05 -22.47
CA ALA A 210 -3.56 -8.45 -23.53
C ALA A 210 -4.86 -7.63 -23.60
N ILE A 211 -5.40 -7.21 -22.45
CA ILE A 211 -6.59 -6.35 -22.37
C ILE A 211 -6.24 -4.90 -22.73
N SER A 212 -5.09 -4.42 -22.27
CA SER A 212 -4.69 -3.02 -22.38
C SER A 212 -4.36 -2.58 -23.80
N SER A 213 -3.78 -3.46 -24.61
CA SER A 213 -3.48 -3.20 -26.03
C SER A 213 -4.73 -2.91 -26.86
N ASN A 214 -5.91 -3.29 -26.36
CA ASN A 214 -7.21 -3.07 -27.00
C ASN A 214 -8.01 -1.88 -26.42
N LEU A 215 -7.63 -1.35 -25.26
CA LEU A 215 -8.48 -0.39 -24.50
C LEU A 215 -7.81 0.96 -24.21
N ILE A 216 -6.51 1.12 -24.47
CA ILE A 216 -5.77 2.31 -24.06
C ILE A 216 -5.11 2.94 -25.28
N ILE A 217 -5.76 3.98 -25.79
CA ILE A 217 -5.31 4.74 -26.95
C ILE A 217 -4.66 6.05 -26.44
N PRO A 218 -3.43 6.41 -26.87
CA PRO A 218 -2.79 7.65 -26.45
C PRO A 218 -3.66 8.86 -26.76
N VAL A 219 -3.76 9.82 -25.83
CA VAL A 219 -4.55 11.05 -26.08
C VAL A 219 -4.05 11.84 -27.30
N THR A 220 -2.80 11.61 -27.70
CA THR A 220 -2.12 12.24 -28.85
C THR A 220 -2.16 11.41 -30.12
N SER A 221 -2.70 10.18 -30.11
CA SER A 221 -2.87 9.42 -31.35
C SER A 221 -3.99 10.07 -32.16
N ASN A 222 -3.69 10.51 -33.38
CA ASN A 222 -4.69 10.93 -34.36
C ASN A 222 -5.49 9.70 -34.81
N ILE A 223 -6.45 9.31 -33.99
CA ILE A 223 -7.52 8.41 -34.39
C ILE A 223 -8.46 9.29 -35.19
N GLU A 224 -8.74 8.94 -36.45
CA GLU A 224 -9.89 9.49 -37.14
C GLU A 224 -11.07 9.44 -36.17
N GLN A 225 -11.65 10.60 -35.85
CA GLN A 225 -12.69 10.76 -34.86
C GLN A 225 -13.78 9.69 -35.05
N PHE A 226 -13.68 8.59 -34.30
CA PHE A 226 -14.88 7.89 -33.89
C PHE A 226 -15.66 8.95 -33.10
N ASN A 227 -16.82 9.32 -33.62
CA ASN A 227 -17.79 10.25 -33.04
C ASN A 227 -18.32 9.73 -31.68
N TYR A 228 -17.44 9.54 -30.70
CA TYR A 228 -17.78 9.49 -29.31
C TYR A 228 -17.50 10.87 -28.74
N SER A 229 -18.42 11.79 -29.00
CA SER A 229 -18.64 12.96 -28.16
C SER A 229 -19.20 12.51 -26.80
N ILE A 230 -18.50 11.62 -26.11
CA ILE A 230 -18.76 11.31 -24.71
C ILE A 230 -18.11 12.45 -23.95
N GLY A 231 -18.87 13.54 -23.78
CA GLY A 231 -18.41 14.72 -23.05
C GLY A 231 -17.90 14.36 -21.66
N TYR A 232 -17.13 15.25 -21.02
CA TYR A 232 -16.59 15.07 -19.66
C TYR A 232 -17.65 14.59 -18.65
N LEU A 233 -18.91 14.99 -18.84
CA LEU A 233 -20.06 14.56 -18.04
C LEU A 233 -20.35 13.05 -18.13
N ALA A 234 -20.14 12.44 -19.29
CA ALA A 234 -20.35 11.03 -19.52
C ALA A 234 -19.18 10.16 -18.99
N HIS A 235 -17.96 10.69 -18.95
CA HIS A 235 -16.86 10.06 -18.19
C HIS A 235 -17.07 10.18 -16.67
N PHE A 236 -17.52 11.34 -16.20
CA PHE A 236 -17.84 11.56 -14.79
C PHE A 236 -18.97 10.64 -14.29
N THR A 237 -20.03 10.44 -15.09
CA THR A 237 -21.12 9.52 -14.75
C THR A 237 -20.65 8.07 -14.71
N LYS A 238 -19.80 7.62 -15.63
CA LYS A 238 -19.22 6.26 -15.59
C LYS A 238 -18.34 6.03 -14.35
N MET A 239 -17.49 6.99 -13.97
CA MET A 239 -16.72 6.89 -12.71
C MET A 239 -17.63 6.90 -11.48
N SER A 240 -18.68 7.74 -11.49
CA SER A 240 -19.64 7.83 -10.38
C SER A 240 -20.39 6.52 -10.19
N ILE A 241 -20.83 5.87 -11.28
CA ILE A 241 -21.48 4.55 -11.23
C ILE A 241 -20.54 3.51 -10.62
N GLY A 242 -19.26 3.49 -11.02
CA GLY A 242 -18.27 2.59 -10.43
C GLY A 242 -18.10 2.79 -8.92
N LEU A 243 -18.06 4.05 -8.47
CA LEU A 243 -17.96 4.39 -7.05
C LEU A 243 -19.22 3.95 -6.27
N PHE A 244 -20.42 4.16 -6.83
CA PHE A 244 -21.66 3.70 -6.21
C PHE A 244 -21.74 2.18 -6.12
N LEU A 245 -21.25 1.44 -7.13
CA LEU A 245 -21.20 -0.03 -7.08
C LEU A 245 -20.26 -0.54 -5.97
N VAL A 246 -19.08 0.07 -5.81
CA VAL A 246 -18.14 -0.30 -4.73
C VAL A 246 -18.74 0.00 -3.36
N ILE A 247 -19.33 1.19 -3.17
CA ILE A 247 -20.00 1.54 -1.91
C ILE A 247 -21.17 0.59 -1.63
N GLY A 248 -21.98 0.28 -2.66
CA GLY A 248 -23.09 -0.67 -2.55
C GLY A 248 -22.62 -2.06 -2.13
N PHE A 249 -21.53 -2.56 -2.71
CA PHE A 249 -20.92 -3.83 -2.34
C PHE A 249 -20.41 -3.83 -0.88
N LEU A 250 -19.78 -2.75 -0.43
CA LEU A 250 -19.33 -2.61 0.96
C LEU A 250 -20.50 -2.54 1.96
N ILE A 251 -21.58 -1.84 1.61
CA ILE A 251 -22.79 -1.80 2.43
C ILE A 251 -23.45 -3.17 2.49
N PHE A 252 -23.57 -3.86 1.35
CA PHE A 252 -24.17 -5.19 1.28
C PHE A 252 -23.39 -6.20 2.12
N THR A 253 -22.07 -6.23 2.01
CA THR A 253 -21.21 -7.11 2.82
C THR A 253 -21.29 -6.77 4.31
N SER A 254 -21.29 -5.47 4.66
CA SER A 254 -21.48 -5.01 6.05
C SER A 254 -22.83 -5.45 6.64
N LEU A 255 -23.93 -5.26 5.90
CA LEU A 255 -25.27 -5.69 6.31
C LEU A 255 -25.35 -7.21 6.46
N THR A 256 -24.77 -7.96 5.51
CA THR A 256 -24.70 -9.42 5.58
C THR A 256 -23.97 -9.88 6.85
N ILE A 257 -22.83 -9.28 7.15
CA ILE A 257 -22.08 -9.57 8.40
C ILE A 257 -22.91 -9.20 9.63
N TYR A 258 -23.59 -8.05 9.62
CA TYR A 258 -24.46 -7.61 10.71
C TYR A 258 -25.61 -8.61 10.96
N PHE A 259 -26.31 -9.05 9.90
CA PHE A 259 -27.39 -10.03 10.01
C PHE A 259 -26.88 -11.39 10.48
N ILE A 260 -25.76 -11.89 9.94
CA ILE A 260 -25.15 -13.15 10.38
C ILE A 260 -24.79 -13.09 11.87
N ARG A 261 -24.23 -11.97 12.35
CA ARG A 261 -23.90 -11.80 13.78
C ARG A 261 -25.13 -11.66 14.67
N LYS A 262 -26.25 -11.17 14.14
CA LYS A 262 -27.51 -11.00 14.88
C LYS A 262 -28.31 -12.30 14.98
N ILE A 263 -28.11 -13.24 14.06
CA ILE A 263 -28.67 -14.59 14.15
C ILE A 263 -27.88 -15.35 15.23
N GLN A 264 -28.35 -15.27 16.48
CA GLN A 264 -27.91 -16.16 17.55
C GLN A 264 -28.34 -17.58 17.20
N ILE A 265 -27.37 -18.43 16.84
CA ILE A 265 -27.63 -19.85 16.61
C ILE A 265 -28.01 -20.47 17.96
N VAL A 266 -29.30 -20.68 18.19
CA VAL A 266 -29.81 -21.47 19.32
C VAL A 266 -29.50 -22.94 19.03
N ILE A 267 -28.31 -23.39 19.46
CA ILE A 267 -27.94 -24.80 19.40
C ILE A 267 -28.66 -25.52 20.54
N PHE A 268 -29.75 -26.22 20.23
CA PHE A 268 -30.38 -27.15 21.18
C PHE A 268 -29.47 -28.37 21.36
N HIS A 269 -28.77 -28.43 22.49
CA HIS A 269 -28.08 -29.64 22.92
C HIS A 269 -29.13 -30.57 23.57
N HIS A 270 -29.47 -31.67 22.90
CA HIS A 270 -30.23 -32.76 23.54
C HIS A 270 -29.23 -33.62 24.34
N SER A 271 -29.23 -33.46 25.67
CA SER A 271 -28.59 -34.44 26.56
C SER A 271 -29.43 -35.72 26.51
N LYS A 272 -28.78 -36.84 26.20
CA LYS A 272 -29.26 -38.16 26.62
C LYS A 272 -28.98 -38.36 28.10
#